data_AF-A0A556M9W5-F1
#
_entry.id   AF-A0A556M9W5-F1
#
_cell.length_a   1.000
_cell.length_b   1.000
_cell.length_c   1.000
_cell.angle_alpha   90.00
_cell.angle_beta   90.00
_cell.angle_gamma   90.00
#
_symmetry.space_group_name_H-M   'P 1'
#
loop_
_entity.id
_entity.type
_entity.pdbx_description
1 polymer ?
#
loop_
_entity_poly.entity_id
_entity_poly.type
_entity_poly.pdbx_seq_one_letter_code
_entity_poly.pdbx_strand_id
1 'polypeptide(L)'
;MRKPLTEAQLIREIKKRSEKGFSVLYDLYAPLLYKIIWLSVKDKELADRLLEDTFLAIGYQINEFPFQHKGFKLWMAGIAKRMALQHVKQPLSDTVQVDLPDFPLPDFQFEF
;
A
#
# COMPACT_ATOMS: atom_id res chain seq x y z
N MET A 1 -9.14 16.10 -17.08
CA MET A 1 -8.45 14.85 -17.48
C MET A 1 -7.08 14.80 -16.80
N ARG A 2 -6.92 14.02 -15.72
CA ARG A 2 -5.59 13.76 -15.13
C ARG A 2 -4.84 12.82 -16.11
N LYS A 3 -3.71 13.25 -16.67
CA LYS A 3 -2.88 12.38 -17.54
C LYS A 3 -2.48 11.14 -16.73
N PRO A 4 -2.66 9.91 -17.23
CA PRO A 4 -2.14 8.73 -16.55
C PRO A 4 -0.62 8.81 -16.57
N LEU A 5 0.00 8.87 -15.39
CA LEU A 5 1.44 8.67 -15.25
C LEU A 5 1.75 7.26 -15.78
N THR A 6 2.80 7.11 -16.57
CA THR A 6 3.30 5.77 -16.89
C THR A 6 3.77 5.07 -15.61
N GLU A 7 3.82 3.74 -15.59
CA GLU A 7 4.26 2.99 -14.40
C GLU A 7 5.64 3.47 -13.90
N ALA A 8 6.58 3.72 -14.83
CA ALA A 8 7.90 4.26 -14.49
C ALA A 8 7.84 5.69 -13.90
N GLN A 9 6.96 6.55 -14.41
CA GLN A 9 6.76 7.89 -13.86
C GLN A 9 6.12 7.83 -12.48
N LEU A 10 5.12 6.97 -12.30
CA LEU A 10 4.45 6.77 -11.02
C LEU A 10 5.46 6.31 -9.95
N ILE A 11 6.26 5.28 -10.26
CA ILE A 11 7.30 4.80 -9.35
C ILE A 11 8.30 5.91 -9.02
N ARG A 12 8.70 6.71 -10.01
CA ARG A 12 9.60 7.86 -9.78
C ARG A 12 8.98 8.88 -8.83
N GLU A 13 7.71 9.22 -8.97
CA GLU A 13 7.03 10.17 -8.09
C GLU A 13 6.84 9.62 -6.68
N ILE A 14 6.55 8.32 -6.53
CA ILE A 14 6.47 7.66 -5.22
C ILE A 14 7.86 7.64 -4.55
N LYS A 15 8.94 7.35 -5.30
CA LYS A 15 10.32 7.42 -4.79
C LYS A 15 10.71 8.81 -4.29
N LYS A 16 10.19 9.86 -4.93
CA LYS A 16 10.36 11.25 -4.47
C LYS A 16 9.49 11.62 -3.27
N ARG A 17 8.68 10.70 -2.76
CA ARG A 17 7.65 10.95 -1.74
C ARG A 17 6.70 12.08 -2.14
N SER A 18 6.41 12.21 -3.43
CA SER A 18 5.47 13.22 -3.92
C SER A 18 4.04 12.84 -3.54
N GLU A 19 3.32 13.76 -2.91
CA GLU A 19 1.90 13.62 -2.59
C GLU A 19 1.08 13.25 -3.84
N LYS A 20 1.40 13.87 -4.98
CA LYS A 20 0.76 13.56 -6.28
C LYS A 20 1.00 12.11 -6.71
N GLY A 21 2.19 11.58 -6.47
CA GLY A 21 2.53 10.19 -6.77
C GLY A 21 1.71 9.22 -5.94
N PHE A 22 1.59 9.48 -4.64
CA PHE A 22 0.77 8.67 -3.72
C PHE A 22 -0.72 8.78 -4.00
N SER A 23 -1.24 9.98 -4.30
CA SER A 23 -2.64 10.15 -4.69
C SER A 23 -2.98 9.33 -5.94
N VAL A 24 -2.15 9.41 -6.99
CA VAL A 24 -2.36 8.59 -8.20
C VAL A 24 -2.22 7.10 -7.93
N LEU A 25 -1.29 6.71 -7.06
CA LEU A 25 -1.12 5.32 -6.64
C LEU A 25 -2.40 4.80 -5.94
N TYR A 26 -2.96 5.60 -5.04
CA TYR A 26 -4.16 5.25 -4.30
C TYR A 26 -5.36 5.12 -5.26
N ASP A 27 -5.61 6.14 -6.08
CA ASP A 27 -6.68 6.16 -7.10
C ASP A 27 -6.66 4.89 -7.97
N LEU A 28 -5.47 4.41 -8.34
CA LEU A 28 -5.30 3.28 -9.25
C LEU A 28 -5.34 1.90 -8.57
N TYR A 29 -4.78 1.78 -7.37
CA TYR A 29 -4.50 0.47 -6.76
C TYR A 29 -5.28 0.19 -5.48
N ALA A 30 -5.88 1.19 -4.82
CA ALA A 30 -6.64 0.97 -3.59
C ALA A 30 -7.74 -0.09 -3.74
N PRO A 31 -8.60 -0.08 -4.79
CA PRO A 31 -9.65 -1.11 -4.94
C PRO A 31 -9.09 -2.53 -5.08
N LEU A 32 -7.95 -2.68 -5.76
CA LEU A 32 -7.29 -3.97 -5.95
C LEU A 32 -6.68 -4.48 -4.65
N LEU A 33 -5.91 -3.64 -3.97
CA LEU A 33 -5.20 -4.01 -2.74
C LEU A 33 -6.21 -4.28 -1.62
N TYR A 34 -7.25 -3.46 -1.50
CA TYR A 34 -8.34 -3.67 -0.57
C TYR A 34 -9.02 -5.02 -0.80
N LYS A 35 -9.34 -5.36 -2.06
CA LYS A 35 -9.94 -6.67 -2.38
C LYS A 35 -9.05 -7.84 -1.95
N ILE A 36 -7.73 -7.74 -2.12
CA ILE A 36 -6.79 -8.79 -1.71
C ILE A 36 -6.77 -8.94 -0.18
N ILE A 37 -6.73 -7.82 0.54
CA ILE A 37 -6.73 -7.77 2.00
C ILE A 37 -8.05 -8.33 2.54
N TRP A 38 -9.18 -7.80 2.08
CA TRP A 38 -10.53 -8.22 2.45
C TRP A 38 -10.75 -9.73 2.25
N LEU A 39 -10.27 -10.30 1.14
CA LEU A 39 -10.37 -11.74 0.90
C LEU A 39 -9.63 -12.58 1.94
N SER A 40 -8.66 -11.99 2.64
CA SER A 40 -7.84 -12.67 3.65
C SER A 40 -8.36 -12.45 5.07
N VAL A 41 -8.78 -11.22 5.43
CA VAL A 41 -9.20 -10.90 6.82
C VAL A 41 -10.71 -10.95 7.05
N LYS A 42 -11.54 -10.66 6.04
CA LYS A 42 -13.02 -10.62 6.14
C LYS A 42 -13.59 -9.69 7.21
N ASP A 43 -12.82 -8.69 7.62
CA ASP A 43 -13.18 -7.67 8.61
C ASP A 43 -12.92 -6.29 7.99
N LYS A 44 -13.89 -5.37 8.12
CA LYS A 44 -13.86 -4.09 7.40
C LYS A 44 -12.84 -3.14 8.02
N GLU A 45 -12.94 -2.93 9.33
CA GLU A 45 -12.04 -2.03 10.06
C GLU A 45 -10.59 -2.52 9.98
N LEU A 46 -10.39 -3.83 10.00
CA LEU A 46 -9.06 -4.42 9.83
C LEU A 46 -8.56 -4.28 8.39
N ALA A 47 -9.44 -4.44 7.39
CA ALA A 47 -9.05 -4.28 6.00
C ALA A 47 -8.68 -2.84 5.65
N ASP A 48 -9.41 -1.86 6.19
CA ASP A 48 -9.14 -0.43 6.02
C ASP A 48 -7.77 -0.06 6.64
N ARG A 49 -7.51 -0.47 7.89
CA ARG A 49 -6.21 -0.25 8.54
C ARG A 49 -5.05 -0.92 7.81
N LEU A 50 -5.21 -2.19 7.43
CA LEU A 50 -4.18 -2.91 6.66
C LEU A 50 -3.92 -2.29 5.29
N LEU A 51 -4.93 -1.66 4.67
CA LEU A 51 -4.77 -0.97 3.41
C LEU A 51 -3.86 0.25 3.59
N GLU A 52 -4.10 1.06 4.61
CA GLU A 52 -3.25 2.21 4.96
C GLU A 52 -1.81 1.78 5.22
N ASP A 53 -1.63 0.77 6.09
CA ASP A 53 -0.30 0.20 6.39
C ASP A 53 0.38 -0.35 5.14
N THR A 54 -0.38 -0.94 4.21
CA THR A 54 0.15 -1.45 2.94
C THR A 54 0.70 -0.32 2.07
N PHE A 55 0.02 0.82 1.98
CA PHE A 55 0.51 1.97 1.22
C PHE A 55 1.76 2.59 1.85
N LEU A 56 1.83 2.66 3.18
CA LEU A 56 3.04 3.07 3.90
C LEU A 56 4.21 2.11 3.61
N ALA A 57 3.97 0.79 3.68
CA ALA A 57 4.97 -0.23 3.38
C ALA A 57 5.45 -0.16 1.93
N ILE A 58 4.55 0.09 0.97
CA ILE A 58 4.91 0.34 -0.43
C ILE A 58 5.84 1.55 -0.54
N GLY A 59 5.49 2.66 0.12
CA GLY A 59 6.31 3.87 0.17
C GLY A 59 7.71 3.67 0.74
N TYR A 60 7.84 2.80 1.75
CA TYR A 60 9.12 2.45 2.34
C TYR A 60 9.96 1.56 1.42
N GLN A 61 9.35 0.51 0.85
CA GLN A 61 10.06 -0.50 0.06
C GLN A 61 10.25 -0.11 -1.42
N ILE A 62 9.64 0.99 -1.88
CA ILE A 62 9.70 1.43 -3.29
C ILE A 62 11.14 1.62 -3.80
N ASN A 63 12.08 2.00 -2.91
CA ASN A 63 13.47 2.19 -3.26
C ASN A 63 14.15 0.90 -3.71
N GLU A 64 13.73 -0.23 -3.13
CA GLU A 64 14.24 -1.58 -3.40
C GLU A 64 13.45 -2.30 -4.50
N PHE A 65 12.47 -1.63 -5.13
CA PHE A 65 11.63 -2.25 -6.15
C PHE A 65 12.47 -2.82 -7.32
N PRO A 66 12.43 -4.15 -7.57
CA PRO A 66 13.21 -4.78 -8.62
C PRO A 66 12.49 -4.66 -9.97
N PHE A 67 12.72 -3.54 -10.66
CA PHE A 67 12.14 -3.21 -11.97
C PHE A 67 12.23 -4.31 -13.04
N GLN A 68 13.17 -5.26 -12.90
CA GLN A 68 13.50 -6.22 -13.96
C GLN A 68 12.72 -7.55 -13.89
N HIS A 69 12.11 -7.90 -12.76
CA HIS A 69 11.62 -9.28 -12.54
C HIS A 69 10.15 -9.40 -12.16
N LYS A 70 9.50 -8.33 -11.68
CA LYS A 70 8.09 -8.34 -11.28
C LYS A 70 7.42 -7.03 -11.67
N GLY A 71 6.25 -7.11 -12.30
CA GLY A 71 5.44 -5.92 -12.58
C GLY A 71 5.03 -5.23 -11.29
N PHE A 72 4.93 -3.90 -11.32
CA PHE A 72 4.68 -3.09 -10.12
C PHE A 72 3.41 -3.51 -9.37
N LYS A 73 2.33 -3.76 -10.11
CA LYS A 73 1.06 -4.30 -9.59
C LYS A 73 1.24 -5.60 -8.80
N LEU A 74 2.04 -6.54 -9.31
CA LEU A 74 2.23 -7.85 -8.69
C LEU A 74 3.09 -7.75 -7.43
N TRP A 75 4.08 -6.86 -7.44
CA TRP A 75 4.90 -6.59 -6.26
C TRP A 75 4.06 -6.02 -5.11
N MET A 76 3.21 -5.02 -5.39
CA MET A 76 2.29 -4.45 -4.39
C MET A 76 1.28 -5.46 -3.86
N ALA A 77 0.69 -6.28 -4.75
CA ALA A 77 -0.20 -7.36 -4.36
C ALA A 77 0.49 -8.37 -3.40
N GLY A 78 1.79 -8.62 -3.61
CA GLY A 78 2.59 -9.46 -2.72
C GLY A 78 2.80 -8.84 -1.33
N ILE A 79 2.94 -7.51 -1.24
CA ILE A 79 3.00 -6.77 0.04
C ILE A 79 1.67 -6.92 0.77
N ALA A 80 0.56 -6.54 0.13
CA ALA A 80 -0.78 -6.59 0.70
C ALA A 80 -1.12 -8.01 1.24
N LYS A 81 -0.85 -9.04 0.43
CA LYS A 81 -1.09 -10.43 0.82
C LYS A 81 -0.26 -10.86 2.03
N ARG A 82 1.02 -10.47 2.07
CA ARG A 82 1.91 -10.80 3.20
C ARG A 82 1.43 -10.14 4.49
N MET A 83 1.03 -8.87 4.43
CA MET A 83 0.51 -8.14 5.59
C MET A 83 -0.79 -8.75 6.11
N ALA A 84 -1.73 -9.05 5.21
CA ALA A 84 -2.96 -9.72 5.60
C ALA A 84 -2.73 -11.12 6.21
N LEU A 85 -1.83 -11.92 5.64
CA LEU A 85 -1.47 -13.23 6.20
C LEU A 85 -0.76 -13.13 7.56
N GLN A 86 0.05 -12.11 7.77
CA GLN A 86 0.70 -11.87 9.06
C GLN A 86 -0.33 -11.62 10.16
N HIS A 87 -1.36 -10.81 9.89
CA HIS A 87 -2.46 -10.60 10.84
C HIS A 87 -3.28 -11.87 11.12
N VAL A 88 -3.57 -12.67 10.09
CA VAL A 88 -4.32 -13.92 10.30
C VAL A 88 -3.51 -14.92 11.16
N LYS A 89 -2.18 -14.92 11.05
CA LYS A 89 -1.31 -15.81 11.82
C LYS A 89 -1.04 -15.35 13.25
N GLN A 90 -1.10 -14.04 13.51
CA GLN A 90 -0.90 -13.43 14.82
C GLN A 90 -1.97 -12.36 15.04
N PRO A 91 -3.07 -12.68 15.75
CA PRO A 91 -4.09 -11.70 16.12
C PRO A 91 -3.54 -10.79 17.23
N LEU A 92 -2.61 -9.88 16.90
CA LEU A 92 -2.17 -8.72 17.69
C LEU A 92 -1.98 -8.91 19.22
N SER A 93 -1.71 -10.12 19.69
CA SER A 93 -1.16 -10.35 21.02
C SER A 93 0.36 -10.29 20.88
N ASP A 94 0.91 -9.17 21.36
CA ASP A 94 2.33 -8.84 21.49
C ASP A 94 3.06 -8.31 20.25
N THR A 95 3.11 -6.98 20.19
CA THR A 95 4.31 -6.19 19.83
C THR A 95 5.11 -6.67 18.62
N VAL A 96 4.62 -6.38 17.42
CA VAL A 96 5.53 -5.99 16.33
C VAL A 96 5.30 -4.51 16.09
N GLN A 97 6.08 -3.69 16.79
CA GLN A 97 6.31 -2.31 16.37
C GLN A 97 6.95 -2.39 14.99
N VAL A 98 6.13 -2.27 13.93
CA VAL A 98 6.68 -1.78 12.68
C VAL A 98 6.95 -0.31 12.98
N ASP A 99 8.22 0.02 13.18
CA ASP A 99 8.71 1.38 13.39
C ASP A 99 8.46 2.16 12.09
N LEU A 100 7.18 2.47 11.85
CA LEU A 100 6.72 3.34 10.78
C LEU A 100 7.06 4.75 11.27
N PRO A 101 8.01 5.46 10.66
CA PRO A 101 8.23 6.85 11.01
C PRO A 101 6.90 7.60 10.83
N ASP A 102 6.60 8.48 11.79
CA ASP A 102 5.39 9.30 11.87
C ASP A 102 5.36 10.24 10.65
N PHE A 103 4.91 9.67 9.53
CA PHE A 103 4.73 10.39 8.28
C PHE A 103 3.32 10.95 8.34
N PRO A 104 3.14 12.28 8.22
CA PRO A 104 1.82 12.84 8.07
C PRO A 104 1.27 12.30 6.75
N LEU A 105 0.48 11.23 6.84
CA LEU A 105 -0.45 10.89 5.77
C LEU A 105 -1.26 12.17 5.54
N PRO A 106 -1.37 12.65 4.30
CA PRO A 106 -2.35 13.67 3.98
C PRO A 106 -3.68 13.25 4.60
N ASP A 107 -4.44 14.20 5.15
CA ASP A 107 -5.80 13.96 5.61
C ASP A 107 -6.66 13.57 4.40
N PHE A 108 -6.56 12.31 4.02
CA PHE A 108 -7.31 11.74 2.93
C PHE A 108 -8.69 11.47 3.47
N GLN A 109 -9.64 12.35 3.16
CA GLN A 109 -11.05 12.02 3.31
C GLN A 109 -11.40 10.98 2.24
N PHE A 110 -11.29 9.71 2.62
CA PHE A 110 -11.64 8.58 1.79
C PHE A 110 -13.17 8.43 1.79
N GLU A 111 -13.80 8.76 0.66
CA GLU A 111 -15.19 8.37 0.44
C GLU A 111 -15.21 6.97 -0.18
N PHE A 112 -15.73 6.01 0.60
CA PHE A 112 -15.95 4.61 0.20
C PHE A 112 -17.31 4.43 -0.48
#